data_AF-A0A7W3WRJ3-F1
#
_entry.id   AF-A0A7W3WRJ3-F1
#
_cell.length_a   1.000
_cell.length_b   1.000
_cell.length_c   1.000
_cell.angle_alpha   90.00
_cell.angle_beta   90.00
_cell.angle_gamma   90.00
#
_symmetry.space_group_name_H-M   'P 1'
#
loop_
_entity.id
_entity.type
_entity.pdbx_description
1 polymer ?
#
loop_
_entity_poly.entity_id
_entity_poly.type
_entity_poly.pdbx_seq_one_letter_code
_entity_poly.pdbx_strand_id
1 'polypeptide(L)'
;VPSMAGPVGAAGLYHLTHVATALAEAAGVKDVVELAADQIVPAFGPKALALMTVEEGRLQIAGYRGYSAELVARFDGAPLTSDTPAVRAVTTAESSFFPSFADLERAYPPAVHQDKMAAWAFLPLIVSGRPVGSL
;
A
#
# COMPACT_ATOMS: atom_id res chain seq x y z
N VAL A 1 21.49 -13.29 52.62
CA VAL A 1 21.64 -12.30 51.52
C VAL A 1 20.49 -12.53 50.55
N PRO A 2 19.60 -11.57 50.29
CA PRO A 2 18.43 -11.80 49.45
C PRO A 2 18.78 -11.73 47.95
N SER A 3 18.09 -12.54 47.16
CA SER A 3 18.23 -12.66 45.70
C SER A 3 17.59 -11.47 44.98
N MET A 4 18.38 -10.74 44.18
CA MET A 4 17.89 -9.79 43.19
C MET A 4 17.71 -10.50 41.83
N ALA A 5 16.61 -11.25 41.66
CA ALA A 5 16.13 -11.60 40.34
C ALA A 5 14.98 -10.65 39.99
N GLY A 6 15.34 -9.48 39.44
CA GLY A 6 14.38 -8.46 39.01
C GLY A 6 13.62 -8.84 37.72
N PRO A 7 12.60 -8.05 37.31
CA PRO A 7 11.60 -8.34 36.27
C PRO A 7 12.11 -8.49 34.81
N VAL A 8 13.40 -8.68 34.60
CA VAL A 8 14.10 -8.57 33.31
C VAL A 8 13.68 -9.68 32.33
N GLY A 9 13.21 -10.83 32.83
CA GLY A 9 12.78 -11.95 31.98
C GLY A 9 11.47 -11.72 31.22
N ALA A 10 10.45 -11.19 31.91
CA ALA A 10 9.12 -11.03 31.32
C ALA A 10 9.06 -9.87 30.31
N ALA A 11 9.70 -8.73 30.64
CA ALA A 11 9.79 -7.59 29.73
C ALA A 11 10.64 -7.89 28.48
N GLY A 12 11.74 -8.63 28.63
CA GLY A 12 12.58 -9.07 27.52
C GLY A 12 11.88 -10.07 26.61
N LEU A 13 11.16 -11.04 27.17
CA LEU A 13 10.34 -12.00 26.41
C LEU A 13 9.21 -11.29 25.66
N TYR A 14 8.51 -10.36 26.31
CA TYR A 14 7.46 -9.57 25.68
C TYR A 14 8.00 -8.75 24.50
N HIS A 15 9.16 -8.10 24.67
CA HIS A 15 9.78 -7.34 23.59
C HIS A 15 10.18 -8.23 22.42
N LEU A 16 10.78 -9.40 22.69
CA LEU A 16 11.14 -10.37 21.66
C LEU A 16 9.92 -10.89 20.90
N THR A 17 8.84 -11.25 21.60
CA THR A 17 7.61 -11.69 20.94
C THR A 17 6.97 -10.56 20.14
N HIS A 18 6.95 -9.34 20.66
CA HIS A 18 6.41 -8.18 19.95
C HIS A 18 7.17 -7.90 18.64
N VAL A 19 8.50 -7.88 18.69
CA VAL A 19 9.33 -7.69 17.48
C VAL A 19 9.16 -8.86 16.50
N ALA A 20 9.13 -10.11 16.98
CA ALA A 20 8.91 -11.27 16.12
C ALA A 20 7.54 -11.24 15.43
N THR A 21 6.48 -10.84 16.13
CA THR A 21 5.15 -10.65 15.57
C THR A 21 5.14 -9.55 14.53
N ALA A 22 5.71 -8.38 14.83
CA ALA A 22 5.79 -7.27 13.86
C ALA A 22 6.55 -7.67 12.58
N LEU A 23 7.63 -8.44 12.72
CA LEU A 23 8.39 -8.97 11.57
C LEU A 23 7.58 -9.98 10.76
N ALA A 24 6.84 -10.88 11.42
CA ALA A 24 5.99 -11.86 10.76
C ALA A 24 4.81 -11.20 10.02
N GLU A 25 4.20 -10.18 10.60
CA GLU A 25 3.16 -9.37 9.96
C GLU A 25 3.71 -8.65 8.72
N ALA A 26 4.88 -8.00 8.84
CA ALA A 26 5.52 -7.32 7.72
C ALA A 26 5.89 -8.30 6.58
N ALA A 27 6.39 -9.50 6.90
CA ALA A 27 6.64 -10.54 5.92
C ALA A 27 5.34 -10.99 5.22
N GLY A 28 4.26 -11.18 5.99
CA GLY A 28 2.96 -11.55 5.43
C GLY A 28 2.38 -10.51 4.47
N VAL A 29 2.54 -9.21 4.76
CA VAL A 29 2.12 -8.14 3.83
C VAL A 29 2.89 -8.22 2.53
N LYS A 30 4.22 -8.36 2.60
CA LYS A 30 5.07 -8.50 1.41
C LYS A 30 4.70 -9.72 0.58
N ASP A 31 4.43 -10.86 1.22
CA ASP A 31 4.04 -12.09 0.52
C ASP A 31 2.68 -11.95 -0.18
N VAL A 32 1.73 -11.24 0.43
CA VAL A 32 0.44 -10.93 -0.19
C VAL A 32 0.60 -9.95 -1.35
N VAL A 33 1.46 -8.93 -1.23
CA VAL A 33 1.78 -8.01 -2.33
C VAL A 33 2.37 -8.78 -3.51
N GLU A 34 3.37 -9.63 -3.27
CA GLU A 34 4.02 -10.41 -4.32
C GLU A 34 3.04 -11.40 -4.95
N LEU A 35 2.20 -12.07 -4.15
CA LEU A 35 1.17 -12.98 -4.67
C LEU A 35 0.11 -12.24 -5.50
N ALA A 36 -0.36 -11.08 -5.03
CA ALA A 36 -1.29 -10.24 -5.77
C ALA A 36 -0.66 -9.74 -7.07
N ALA A 37 0.60 -9.29 -7.03
CA ALA A 37 1.35 -8.88 -8.21
C ALA A 37 1.52 -10.06 -9.19
N ASP A 38 1.88 -11.25 -8.72
CA ASP A 38 2.09 -12.44 -9.55
C ASP A 38 0.79 -13.00 -10.14
N GLN A 39 -0.37 -12.75 -9.52
CA GLN A 39 -1.66 -13.13 -10.10
C GLN A 39 -2.23 -12.06 -11.03
N ILE A 40 -2.06 -10.78 -10.69
CA ILE A 40 -2.68 -9.66 -11.41
C ILE A 40 -1.82 -9.19 -12.58
N VAL A 41 -0.50 -9.05 -12.40
CA VAL A 41 0.40 -8.54 -13.45
C VAL A 41 0.41 -9.45 -14.68
N PRO A 42 0.49 -10.79 -14.56
CA PRO A 42 0.43 -11.69 -15.73
C PRO A 42 -0.96 -11.78 -16.37
N ALA A 43 -2.03 -11.59 -15.59
CA ALA A 43 -3.41 -11.68 -16.09
C ALA A 43 -3.89 -10.41 -16.80
N PHE A 44 -3.36 -9.23 -16.42
CA PHE A 44 -3.82 -7.94 -16.92
C PHE A 44 -2.77 -7.16 -17.73
N GLY A 45 -1.51 -7.61 -17.74
CA GLY A 45 -0.41 -6.98 -18.47
C GLY A 45 0.06 -5.57 -18.01
N PRO A 46 -0.28 -5.00 -16.83
CA PRO A 46 0.27 -3.71 -16.44
C PRO A 46 1.78 -3.84 -16.22
N LYS A 47 2.56 -2.86 -16.69
CA LYS A 47 4.02 -2.88 -16.54
C LYS A 47 4.47 -2.57 -15.10
N ALA A 48 3.56 -2.09 -14.24
CA ALA A 48 3.81 -1.78 -12.85
C ALA A 48 2.53 -1.89 -12.00
N LEU A 49 2.69 -2.02 -10.69
CA LEU A 49 1.62 -2.15 -9.69
C LEU A 49 2.11 -1.61 -8.35
N ALA A 50 1.23 -0.97 -7.58
CA ALA A 50 1.51 -0.52 -6.23
C ALA A 50 0.34 -0.89 -5.32
N LEU A 51 0.61 -1.64 -4.26
CA LEU A 51 -0.36 -1.93 -3.22
C LEU A 51 -0.26 -0.87 -2.14
N MET A 52 -1.39 -0.28 -1.77
CA MET A 52 -1.47 0.76 -0.76
C MET A 52 -2.43 0.38 0.35
N THR A 53 -2.09 0.70 1.60
CA THR A 53 -2.89 0.46 2.81
C THR A 53 -3.25 1.77 3.49
N VAL A 54 -4.40 1.79 4.15
CA VAL A 54 -4.81 2.93 4.99
C VAL A 54 -4.21 2.78 6.38
N GLU A 55 -3.36 3.72 6.77
CA GLU A 55 -2.74 3.79 8.09
C GLU A 55 -2.83 5.21 8.63
N GLU A 56 -3.41 5.37 9.83
CA GLU A 56 -3.53 6.66 10.52
C GLU A 56 -4.12 7.81 9.65
N GLY A 57 -5.09 7.49 8.78
CA GLY A 57 -5.72 8.46 7.88
C GLY A 57 -4.85 8.85 6.68
N ARG A 58 -3.82 8.07 6.39
CA ARG A 58 -2.94 8.21 5.22
C ARG A 58 -2.95 6.94 4.39
N LEU A 59 -2.69 7.08 3.11
CA LEU A 59 -2.51 5.99 2.18
C LEU A 59 -1.02 5.72 2.02
N GLN A 60 -0.54 4.60 2.58
CA GLN A 60 0.86 4.18 2.59
C GLN A 60 1.08 3.09 1.55
N ILE A 61 2.26 3.01 0.94
CA ILE A 61 2.60 1.96 -0.02
C ILE A 61 3.12 0.75 0.73
N ALA A 62 2.30 -0.31 0.79
CA ALA A 62 2.64 -1.60 1.38
C ALA A 62 3.64 -2.39 0.51
N GLY A 63 3.63 -2.16 -0.80
CA GLY A 63 4.65 -2.69 -1.71
C GLY A 63 4.35 -2.35 -3.17
N TYR A 64 5.35 -2.53 -4.05
CA TYR A 64 5.22 -2.15 -5.46
C TYR A 64 6.13 -2.99 -6.36
N ARG A 65 5.80 -3.03 -7.64
CA ARG A 65 6.59 -3.67 -8.69
C ARG A 65 6.55 -2.83 -9.96
N GLY A 66 7.65 -2.75 -10.69
CA GLY A 66 7.74 -2.03 -11.97
C GLY A 66 7.85 -0.50 -11.87
N TYR A 67 7.58 0.09 -10.70
CA TYR A 67 7.88 1.48 -10.40
C TYR A 67 9.31 1.65 -9.84
N SER A 68 9.89 2.85 -10.01
CA SER A 68 11.14 3.20 -9.34
C SER A 68 10.87 3.60 -7.89
N ALA A 69 11.83 3.34 -6.99
CA ALA A 69 11.72 3.73 -5.59
C ALA A 69 11.52 5.24 -5.39
N GLU A 70 12.14 6.06 -6.24
CA GLU A 70 11.97 7.53 -6.20
C GLU A 70 10.53 7.95 -6.53
N LEU A 71 9.91 7.30 -7.52
CA LEU A 71 8.54 7.61 -7.92
C LEU A 71 7.56 7.20 -6.80
N VAL A 72 7.75 6.02 -6.24
CA VAL A 72 6.97 5.49 -5.12
C VAL A 72 7.02 6.44 -3.91
N ALA A 73 8.20 6.88 -3.52
CA ALA A 73 8.39 7.75 -2.36
C ALA A 73 7.66 9.11 -2.47
N ARG A 74 7.29 9.55 -3.68
CA ARG A 74 6.52 10.79 -3.89
C ARG A 74 5.02 10.62 -3.61
N PHE A 75 4.51 9.41 -3.76
CA PHE A 75 3.09 9.10 -3.56
C PHE A 75 2.82 8.46 -2.20
N ASP A 76 3.87 7.99 -1.53
CA ASP A 76 3.77 7.35 -0.22
C ASP A 76 3.26 8.32 0.86
N GLY A 77 2.36 7.82 1.71
CA GLY A 77 1.80 8.55 2.84
C GLY A 77 0.85 9.70 2.50
N ALA A 78 0.22 9.68 1.33
CA ALA A 78 -0.76 10.71 0.93
C ALA A 78 -1.94 10.79 1.94
N PRO A 79 -2.32 11.99 2.45
CA PRO A 79 -3.50 12.12 3.31
C PRO A 79 -4.77 11.64 2.61
N LEU A 80 -5.69 10.98 3.34
CA LEU A 80 -6.99 10.57 2.78
C LEU A 80 -7.93 11.73 2.43
N THR A 81 -7.57 12.95 2.78
CA THR A 81 -8.24 14.19 2.33
C THR A 81 -7.75 14.67 0.97
N SER A 82 -6.72 14.03 0.39
CA SER A 82 -6.15 14.42 -0.88
C SER A 82 -7.04 13.99 -2.04
N ASP A 83 -7.09 14.80 -3.09
CA ASP A 83 -7.83 14.47 -4.30
C ASP A 83 -6.92 13.74 -5.30
N THR A 84 -6.59 12.49 -4.97
CA THR A 84 -5.82 11.60 -5.85
C THR A 84 -6.69 10.39 -6.22
N PRO A 85 -6.48 9.79 -7.40
CA PRO A 85 -7.29 8.65 -7.83
C PRO A 85 -7.21 7.45 -6.87
N ALA A 86 -6.03 7.18 -6.29
CA ALA A 86 -5.85 6.12 -5.31
C ALA A 86 -6.62 6.41 -3.99
N VAL A 87 -6.60 7.64 -3.50
CA VAL A 87 -7.39 8.04 -2.32
C VAL A 87 -8.89 8.02 -2.62
N ARG A 88 -9.30 8.43 -3.81
CA ARG A 88 -10.69 8.36 -4.27
C ARG A 88 -11.19 6.93 -4.30
N ALA A 89 -10.39 5.97 -4.79
CA ALA A 89 -10.75 4.56 -4.78
C ALA A 89 -11.06 4.07 -3.36
N VAL A 90 -10.25 4.43 -2.37
CA VAL A 90 -10.48 4.08 -0.96
C VAL A 90 -11.73 4.77 -0.40
N THR A 91 -11.84 6.09 -0.55
CA THR A 91 -12.87 6.90 0.11
C THR A 91 -14.27 6.71 -0.46
N THR A 92 -14.37 6.29 -1.72
CA THR A 92 -15.65 6.02 -2.41
C THR A 92 -15.96 4.53 -2.52
N ALA A 93 -14.98 3.65 -2.32
CA ALA A 93 -15.08 2.23 -2.63
C ALA A 93 -15.41 1.94 -4.11
N GLU A 94 -15.05 2.84 -5.01
CA GLU A 94 -15.27 2.70 -6.46
C GLU A 94 -13.96 2.52 -7.22
N SER A 95 -13.97 1.62 -8.21
CA SER A 95 -12.87 1.44 -9.15
C SER A 95 -12.88 2.53 -10.23
N SER A 96 -11.71 2.99 -10.63
CA SER A 96 -11.56 3.93 -11.76
C SER A 96 -10.51 3.44 -12.75
N PHE A 97 -10.73 3.72 -14.04
CA PHE A 97 -9.91 3.24 -15.14
C PHE A 97 -9.65 4.37 -16.13
N PHE A 98 -8.38 4.54 -16.49
CA PHE A 98 -7.91 5.58 -17.38
C PHE A 98 -7.10 4.94 -18.50
N PRO A 99 -7.65 4.87 -19.73
CA PRO A 99 -6.98 4.21 -20.85
C PRO A 99 -5.84 5.06 -21.45
N SER A 100 -5.69 6.31 -21.02
CA SER A 100 -4.61 7.21 -21.42
C SER A 100 -4.25 8.20 -20.30
N PHE A 101 -3.06 8.78 -20.37
CA PHE A 101 -2.64 9.82 -19.42
C PHE A 101 -3.51 11.07 -19.55
N ALA A 102 -3.94 11.42 -20.77
CA ALA A 102 -4.81 12.57 -21.00
C ALA A 102 -6.17 12.42 -20.31
N ASP A 103 -6.69 11.20 -20.18
CA ASP A 103 -7.93 10.94 -19.43
C ASP A 103 -7.72 11.07 -17.93
N LEU A 104 -6.56 10.60 -17.44
CA LEU A 104 -6.17 10.77 -16.05
C LEU A 104 -5.98 12.24 -15.69
N GLU A 105 -5.24 13.00 -16.49
CA GLU A 105 -4.99 14.43 -16.31
C GLU A 105 -6.29 15.26 -16.38
N ARG A 106 -7.23 14.89 -17.26
CA ARG A 106 -8.53 15.56 -17.32
C ARG A 106 -9.34 15.39 -16.03
N ALA A 107 -9.28 14.21 -15.42
CA ALA A 107 -9.96 13.93 -14.16
C ALA A 107 -9.20 14.50 -12.94
N TYR A 108 -7.86 14.49 -13.01
CA TYR A 108 -6.96 14.95 -11.94
C TYR A 108 -5.88 15.87 -12.55
N PRO A 109 -6.17 17.18 -12.73
CA PRO A 109 -5.24 18.13 -13.35
C PRO A 109 -3.84 18.22 -12.72
N PRO A 110 -3.65 17.97 -11.40
CA PRO A 110 -2.31 17.91 -10.81
C PRO A 110 -1.50 16.65 -11.15
N ALA A 111 -2.08 15.67 -11.86
CA ALA A 111 -1.37 14.45 -12.23
C ALA A 111 -0.18 14.79 -13.14
N VAL A 112 0.93 14.09 -12.93
CA VAL A 112 2.15 14.28 -13.73
C VAL A 112 2.51 12.94 -14.37
N HIS A 113 2.78 12.94 -15.67
CA HIS A 113 3.19 11.73 -16.40
C HIS A 113 4.66 11.42 -16.08
N GLN A 114 4.88 10.75 -14.96
CA GLN A 114 6.23 10.46 -14.45
C GLN A 114 6.68 9.02 -14.73
N ASP A 115 5.81 8.20 -15.32
CA ASP A 115 6.09 6.82 -15.69
C ASP A 115 5.95 6.61 -17.21
N LYS A 116 6.19 5.39 -17.68
CA LYS A 116 6.02 4.98 -19.09
C LYS A 116 4.74 4.15 -19.29
N MET A 117 3.75 4.30 -18.40
CA MET A 117 2.49 3.58 -18.48
C MET A 117 1.61 4.22 -19.55
N ALA A 118 0.82 3.36 -20.20
CA ALA A 118 -0.14 3.76 -21.22
C ALA A 118 -1.55 3.94 -20.63
N ALA A 119 -1.85 3.24 -19.53
CA ALA A 119 -3.14 3.22 -18.87
C ALA A 119 -2.96 2.97 -17.36
N TRP A 120 -3.96 3.37 -16.58
CA TRP A 120 -4.01 3.21 -15.12
C TRP A 120 -5.36 2.65 -14.70
N ALA A 121 -5.34 1.81 -13.69
CA ALA A 121 -6.52 1.38 -12.97
C ALA A 121 -6.25 1.60 -11.49
N PHE A 122 -7.24 2.14 -10.77
CA PHE A 122 -7.20 2.32 -9.34
C PHE A 122 -8.36 1.56 -8.73
N LEU A 123 -8.06 0.58 -7.89
CA LEU A 123 -9.04 -0.39 -7.39
C LEU A 123 -9.08 -0.36 -5.87
N PRO A 124 -10.25 -0.28 -5.23
CA PRO A 124 -10.34 -0.42 -3.78
C PRO A 124 -10.01 -1.85 -3.36
N LEU A 125 -9.18 -1.97 -2.33
CA LEU A 125 -8.99 -3.22 -1.59
C LEU A 125 -10.05 -3.27 -0.51
N ILE A 126 -10.95 -4.25 -0.58
CA ILE A 126 -12.08 -4.37 0.35
C ILE A 126 -11.93 -5.63 1.20
N VAL A 127 -11.98 -5.44 2.52
CA VAL A 127 -12.01 -6.54 3.49
C VAL A 127 -13.28 -6.42 4.31
N SER A 128 -14.11 -7.47 4.30
CA SER A 128 -15.39 -7.49 5.03
C SER A 128 -16.30 -6.27 4.75
N GLY A 129 -16.33 -5.82 3.49
CA GLY A 129 -17.14 -4.67 3.05
C GLY A 129 -16.56 -3.30 3.40
N ARG A 130 -15.35 -3.23 3.95
CA ARG A 130 -14.67 -1.96 4.27
C ARG A 130 -13.44 -1.76 3.37
N PRO A 131 -13.28 -0.58 2.76
CA PRO A 131 -12.05 -0.23 2.07
C PRO A 131 -10.89 -0.19 3.07
N VAL A 132 -9.83 -0.95 2.78
CA VAL A 132 -8.60 -0.99 3.59
C VAL A 132 -7.39 -0.44 2.84
N GLY A 133 -7.55 -0.12 1.55
CA GLY A 133 -6.45 0.29 0.70
C GLY A 133 -6.82 0.41 -0.76
N SER A 134 -5.83 0.64 -1.61
CA SER A 134 -5.97 0.73 -3.07
C SER A 134 -4.89 -0.11 -3.76
N LEU A 135 -5.21 -0.56 -4.97
CA LEU A 135 -4.28 -1.09 -5.95
C LEU A 135 -4.17 -0.14 -7.15
#